data_AF-A0A507AUG5-F1
#
_entry.id   AF-A0A507AUG5-F1
#
_cell.length_a   1.000
_cell.length_b   1.000
_cell.length_c   1.000
_cell.angle_alpha   90.00
_cell.angle_beta   90.00
_cell.angle_gamma   90.00
#
_symmetry.space_group_name_H-M   'P 1'
#
loop_
_entity.id
_entity.type
_entity.pdbx_description
1 polymer ?
#
loop_
_entity_poly.entity_id
_entity_poly.type
_entity_poly.pdbx_seq_one_letter_code
_entity_poly.pdbx_strand_id
1 'polypeptide(L)'
;MSAWLRSPFLGRPARPDSSAPDSDDAAAVAAPAAGETAALQIGPLAPSDSFTAHQLFYVFGIDGVGAMILSGGINFGIACGRDAMGLTRAVCDNPPRTTAMYANQDVERNPIRLFQLPNTLAGDGAVTIVVQCLVTWVIELVLVTRDLRAGGVQPVGFVPAPENPGWLLRALLALPEDTDTDPDAAAATTTTPATTDTVEAAAGTAHQPTLGGDKFWSARRWAALLAAQVLAAVVPSFFLLWAPAVGILTAVGRRRFDAGWGWDWYFGRRWAPEVFKLLFGGLLALLTTPPVVLFWLVRCGWEVRAKEQVVVVDGDGDGDGGRSGSGSGSGSGAAVGGGGTAEEAGGDVGGETQS
;
A
#
# COMPACT_ATOMS: atom_id res chain seq x y z
N MET A 1 19.05 0.68 -3.27
CA MET A 1 17.71 1.28 -3.54
C MET A 1 17.32 0.96 -4.97
N SER A 2 16.44 -0.03 -5.15
CA SER A 2 16.22 -0.77 -6.40
C SER A 2 15.52 0.04 -7.49
N ALA A 3 15.74 -0.35 -8.74
CA ALA A 3 15.30 0.26 -9.99
C ALA A 3 13.79 0.62 -10.09
N TRP A 4 12.94 0.14 -9.18
CA TRP A 4 11.51 0.50 -9.07
C TRP A 4 11.24 1.95 -8.65
N LEU A 5 12.19 2.62 -7.98
CA LEU A 5 12.09 4.07 -7.72
C LEU A 5 12.18 4.90 -9.00
N ARG A 6 12.70 4.33 -10.10
CA ARG A 6 12.83 4.93 -11.44
C ARG A 6 11.76 4.41 -12.40
N SER A 7 10.49 4.55 -12.01
CA SER A 7 9.39 4.32 -12.94
C SER A 7 9.51 5.27 -14.15
N PRO A 8 9.35 4.79 -15.40
CA PRO A 8 9.41 5.63 -16.60
C PRO A 8 8.26 6.65 -16.70
N PHE A 9 7.26 6.57 -15.81
CA PHE A 9 6.06 7.42 -15.84
C PHE A 9 6.24 8.77 -15.14
N LEU A 10 7.31 8.97 -14.37
CA LEU A 10 7.62 10.24 -13.74
C LEU A 10 8.93 10.75 -14.35
N GLY A 11 8.80 11.64 -15.33
CA GLY A 11 9.93 12.32 -15.96
C GLY A 11 10.87 12.88 -14.90
N ARG A 12 12.18 12.74 -15.16
CA ARG A 12 13.24 13.31 -14.34
C ARG A 12 12.92 14.81 -14.14
N PRO A 13 12.87 15.34 -12.91
CA PRO A 13 12.74 16.78 -12.73
C PRO A 13 13.89 17.45 -13.49
N ALA A 14 13.54 18.42 -14.33
CA ALA A 14 14.51 19.15 -15.13
C ALA A 14 15.61 19.67 -14.20
N ARG A 15 16.85 19.33 -14.53
CA ARG A 15 18.02 19.89 -13.85
C ARG A 15 17.93 21.41 -14.06
N PRO A 16 17.91 22.24 -13.02
CA PRO A 16 17.98 23.68 -13.23
C PRO A 16 19.30 23.98 -13.94
N ASP A 17 19.21 24.51 -15.14
CA ASP A 17 20.38 24.94 -15.91
C ASP A 17 21.06 26.06 -15.13
N SER A 18 22.24 25.75 -14.60
CA SER A 18 23.14 26.72 -13.99
C SER A 18 23.79 27.56 -15.08
N SER A 19 23.06 28.53 -15.61
CA SER A 19 23.64 29.67 -16.33
C SER A 19 23.69 30.85 -15.37
N ALA A 20 24.84 31.02 -14.72
CA ALA A 20 25.18 32.23 -13.98
C ALA A 20 25.44 33.38 -14.99
N PRO A 21 24.91 34.58 -14.76
CA PRO A 21 25.47 35.79 -15.33
C PRO A 21 26.54 36.35 -14.40
N ASP A 22 27.75 36.49 -14.93
CA ASP A 22 28.79 37.36 -14.38
C ASP A 22 28.35 38.82 -14.50
N SER A 23 28.35 39.54 -13.38
CA SER A 23 28.79 40.94 -13.34
C SER A 23 28.89 41.44 -11.91
N ASP A 24 30.09 41.90 -11.58
CA ASP A 24 30.48 42.67 -10.42
C ASP A 24 29.55 43.88 -10.18
N ASP A 25 29.08 44.05 -8.93
CA ASP A 25 29.13 45.36 -8.28
C ASP A 25 28.87 45.24 -6.77
N ALA A 26 29.82 45.78 -6.01
CA ALA A 26 29.88 45.77 -4.57
C ALA A 26 29.06 46.92 -3.96
N ALA A 27 28.22 46.62 -2.96
CA ALA A 27 27.91 47.54 -1.87
C ALA A 27 27.54 46.77 -0.60
N ALA A 28 28.41 46.90 0.39
CA ALA A 28 28.34 46.27 1.69
C ALA A 28 27.17 46.81 2.54
N VAL A 29 26.36 45.89 3.08
CA VAL A 29 25.66 46.07 4.36
C VAL A 29 25.84 44.78 5.15
N ALA A 30 26.63 44.88 6.23
CA ALA A 30 26.89 43.80 7.16
C ALA A 30 25.74 43.67 8.17
N ALA A 31 25.20 42.44 8.30
CA ALA A 31 24.41 41.95 9.42
C ALA A 31 24.42 40.41 9.41
N PRO A 32 24.20 39.73 10.55
CA PRO A 32 25.07 38.63 11.00
C PRO A 32 24.75 37.27 10.40
N ALA A 33 25.83 36.50 10.24
CA ALA A 33 25.84 35.06 10.06
C ALA A 33 25.22 34.35 11.29
N ALA A 34 24.13 33.63 11.07
CA ALA A 34 23.69 32.45 11.82
C ALA A 34 22.32 32.04 11.28
N GLY A 35 22.33 31.18 10.29
CA GLY A 35 21.14 30.70 9.62
C GLY A 35 21.57 29.81 8.48
N GLU A 36 22.35 28.79 8.82
CA GLU A 36 22.46 27.59 8.02
C GLU A 36 21.02 27.17 7.73
N THR A 37 20.50 27.54 6.56
CA THR A 37 19.34 26.90 5.97
C THR A 37 19.79 25.47 5.76
N ALA A 38 19.68 24.69 6.82
CA ALA A 38 19.50 23.27 6.77
C ALA A 38 18.38 23.09 5.76
N ALA A 39 18.77 22.84 4.52
CA ALA A 39 17.92 22.20 3.55
C ALA A 39 17.53 20.92 4.27
N LEU A 40 16.38 20.97 4.95
CA LEU A 40 15.85 19.90 5.76
C LEU A 40 15.79 18.75 4.78
N GLN A 41 16.77 17.85 4.84
CA GLN A 41 16.75 16.65 4.04
C GLN A 41 15.57 15.90 4.64
N ILE A 42 14.38 16.14 4.07
CA ILE A 42 13.19 15.35 4.32
C ILE A 42 13.48 14.02 3.65
N GLY A 43 14.37 13.27 4.27
CA GLY A 43 14.64 11.90 3.92
C GLY A 43 13.44 11.03 4.29
N PRO A 44 13.37 9.81 3.74
CA PRO A 44 12.39 8.83 4.16
C PRO A 44 12.39 8.71 5.69
N LEU A 45 11.22 8.81 6.31
CA LEU A 45 11.09 8.69 7.75
C LEU A 45 11.33 7.23 8.19
N ALA A 46 11.90 7.07 9.39
CA ALA A 46 12.06 5.76 10.01
C ALA A 46 10.70 5.06 10.21
N PRO A 47 10.63 3.72 10.13
CA PRO A 47 9.40 2.98 10.39
C PRO A 47 8.90 3.21 11.81
N SER A 48 7.58 3.35 11.96
CA SER A 48 6.98 3.56 13.27
C SER A 48 6.75 2.25 14.01
N ASP A 49 7.01 2.25 15.33
CA ASP A 49 6.80 1.10 16.23
C ASP A 49 5.37 1.01 16.78
N SER A 50 4.51 1.98 16.47
CA SER A 50 3.09 1.95 16.79
C SER A 50 2.30 2.79 15.80
N PHE A 51 0.97 2.66 15.78
CA PHE A 51 0.15 3.58 14.98
C PHE A 51 0.22 4.99 15.57
N THR A 52 0.75 5.92 14.79
CA THR A 52 0.72 7.34 15.14
C THR A 52 -0.65 7.92 14.82
N ALA A 53 -1.08 8.94 15.57
CA ALA A 53 -2.31 9.66 15.27
C ALA A 53 -2.30 10.27 13.86
N HIS A 54 -1.13 10.69 13.36
CA HIS A 54 -0.94 11.18 12.00
C HIS A 54 -1.21 10.10 10.95
N GLN A 55 -0.71 8.88 11.15
CA GLN A 55 -1.01 7.74 10.26
C GLN A 55 -2.50 7.39 10.27
N LEU A 56 -3.14 7.39 11.43
CA LEU A 56 -4.58 7.12 11.52
C LEU A 56 -5.40 8.22 10.81
N PHE A 57 -5.03 9.49 10.99
CA PHE A 57 -5.67 10.60 10.30
C PHE A 57 -5.46 10.53 8.78
N TYR A 58 -4.26 10.17 8.33
CA TYR A 58 -3.96 9.96 6.92
C TYR A 58 -4.85 8.84 6.34
N VAL A 59 -4.83 7.65 6.95
CA VAL A 59 -5.56 6.46 6.49
C VAL A 59 -7.08 6.65 6.51
N PHE A 60 -7.65 7.15 7.61
CA PHE A 60 -9.11 7.21 7.77
C PHE A 60 -9.70 8.58 7.42
N GLY A 61 -8.96 9.66 7.65
CA GLY A 61 -9.41 11.01 7.32
C GLY A 61 -9.22 11.31 5.84
N ILE A 62 -7.97 11.38 5.39
CA ILE A 62 -7.65 11.75 4.00
C ILE A 62 -8.10 10.64 3.04
N ASP A 63 -7.62 9.41 3.26
CA ASP A 63 -7.88 8.31 2.33
C ASP A 63 -9.21 7.59 2.59
N GLY A 64 -9.79 7.70 3.78
CA GLY A 64 -11.12 7.18 4.06
C GLY A 64 -12.22 8.17 3.64
N VAL A 65 -12.39 9.23 4.42
CA VAL A 65 -13.46 10.22 4.22
C VAL A 65 -13.22 11.06 2.96
N GLY A 66 -11.98 11.47 2.69
CA GLY A 66 -11.65 12.21 1.47
C GLY A 66 -11.94 11.40 0.21
N ALA A 67 -11.52 10.13 0.16
CA ALA A 67 -11.82 9.24 -0.96
C ALA A 67 -13.33 8.96 -1.10
N MET A 68 -14.07 8.83 0.02
CA MET A 68 -15.53 8.69 0.01
C MET A 68 -16.20 9.88 -0.70
N ILE A 69 -15.83 11.11 -0.33
CA ILE A 69 -16.40 12.33 -0.90
C ILE A 69 -16.05 12.42 -2.39
N LEU A 70 -14.78 12.21 -2.74
CA LEU A 70 -14.30 12.31 -4.11
C LEU A 70 -14.94 11.25 -5.01
N SER A 71 -14.92 9.98 -4.60
CA SER A 71 -15.47 8.87 -5.38
C SER A 71 -16.99 8.95 -5.50
N GLY A 72 -17.69 9.28 -4.40
CA GLY A 72 -19.12 9.52 -4.43
C GLY A 72 -19.49 10.67 -5.36
N GLY A 73 -18.73 11.78 -5.32
CA GLY A 73 -18.89 12.92 -6.20
C GLY A 73 -18.66 12.60 -7.68
N ILE A 74 -17.63 11.82 -8.01
CA ILE A 74 -17.36 11.37 -9.39
C ILE A 74 -18.50 10.48 -9.90
N ASN A 75 -18.91 9.46 -9.12
CA ASN A 75 -20.00 8.56 -9.49
C ASN A 75 -21.32 9.31 -9.66
N PHE A 76 -21.61 10.27 -8.76
CA PHE A 76 -22.74 11.17 -8.89
C PHE A 76 -22.66 12.02 -10.16
N GLY A 77 -21.50 12.60 -10.46
CA GLY A 77 -21.27 13.41 -11.66
C GLY A 77 -21.51 12.63 -12.95
N ILE A 78 -21.07 11.36 -13.02
CA ILE A 78 -21.32 10.46 -14.15
C ILE A 78 -22.83 10.17 -14.28
N ALA A 79 -23.52 9.97 -13.16
CA ALA A 79 -24.95 9.68 -13.16
C ALA A 79 -25.81 10.91 -13.55
N CYS A 80 -25.48 12.07 -12.96
CA CYS A 80 -26.26 13.30 -13.04
C CYS A 80 -25.99 14.09 -14.33
N GLY A 81 -24.76 14.10 -14.83
CA GLY A 81 -24.39 14.65 -16.12
C GLY A 81 -24.82 16.10 -16.44
N ARG A 82 -23.80 16.94 -16.66
CA ARG A 82 -23.80 18.32 -17.15
C ARG A 82 -24.26 19.44 -16.22
N ASP A 83 -25.34 19.30 -15.44
CA ASP A 83 -25.87 20.46 -14.70
C ASP A 83 -25.44 20.57 -13.22
N ALA A 84 -24.96 19.49 -12.60
CA ALA A 84 -24.58 19.51 -11.18
C ALA A 84 -23.16 20.04 -10.90
N MET A 85 -22.26 19.99 -11.88
CA MET A 85 -20.89 20.49 -11.73
C MET A 85 -20.75 21.76 -12.56
N GLY A 86 -21.30 22.86 -12.04
CA GLY A 86 -21.33 24.21 -12.65
C GLY A 86 -19.97 24.84 -12.97
N LEU A 87 -18.92 24.03 -13.14
CA LEU A 87 -17.55 24.41 -13.46
C LEU A 87 -17.28 24.55 -14.97
N THR A 88 -18.27 24.35 -15.85
CA THR A 88 -18.02 24.33 -17.30
C THR A 88 -19.03 25.15 -18.10
N ARG A 89 -19.21 26.44 -17.75
CA ARG A 89 -20.05 27.36 -18.54
C ARG A 89 -19.27 28.28 -19.49
N ALA A 90 -17.94 28.20 -19.57
CA ALA A 90 -17.17 29.23 -20.29
C ALA A 90 -16.35 28.77 -21.50
N VAL A 91 -16.29 27.49 -21.87
CA VAL A 91 -15.40 27.06 -22.97
C VAL A 91 -16.09 26.05 -23.90
N CYS A 92 -16.31 26.50 -25.15
CA CYS A 92 -16.67 25.78 -26.39
C CYS A 92 -18.13 25.82 -26.87
N ASP A 93 -18.35 26.56 -27.96
CA ASP A 93 -19.51 26.57 -28.88
C ASP A 93 -19.72 25.26 -29.67
N ASN A 94 -19.24 24.14 -29.14
CA ASN A 94 -19.56 22.81 -29.65
C ASN A 94 -19.46 21.84 -28.48
N PRO A 95 -20.55 21.60 -27.73
CA PRO A 95 -20.49 20.71 -26.61
C PRO A 95 -20.19 19.29 -27.11
N PRO A 96 -19.07 18.65 -26.71
CA PRO A 96 -19.00 17.20 -26.81
C PRO A 96 -20.21 16.65 -26.07
N ARG A 97 -20.83 15.61 -26.64
CA ARG A 97 -21.94 14.87 -26.05
C ARG A 97 -21.45 14.22 -24.76
N THR A 98 -21.42 14.99 -23.67
CA THR A 98 -21.06 14.48 -22.36
C THR A 98 -22.10 13.44 -21.98
N THR A 99 -21.59 12.23 -21.80
CA THR A 99 -22.24 10.96 -21.52
C THR A 99 -22.88 10.97 -20.14
N ALA A 100 -23.91 11.78 -19.94
CA ALA A 100 -24.81 11.60 -18.80
C ALA A 100 -25.54 10.27 -18.99
N MET A 101 -25.18 9.26 -18.19
CA MET A 101 -25.75 7.92 -18.37
C MET A 101 -27.26 7.95 -18.15
N TYR A 102 -27.74 8.63 -17.10
CA TYR A 102 -29.16 8.62 -16.73
C TYR A 102 -29.89 9.93 -17.05
N ALA A 103 -29.20 11.07 -17.01
CA ALA A 103 -29.87 12.35 -17.20
C ALA A 103 -30.34 12.61 -18.64
N ASN A 104 -29.68 12.04 -19.66
CA ASN A 104 -30.05 12.24 -21.06
C ASN A 104 -30.93 11.12 -21.65
N GLN A 105 -31.35 10.15 -20.83
CA GLN A 105 -32.15 9.04 -21.33
C GLN A 105 -33.62 9.40 -21.45
N ASP A 106 -34.17 9.07 -22.62
CA ASP A 106 -35.62 9.05 -22.83
C ASP A 106 -36.18 7.82 -22.12
N VAL A 107 -36.70 8.04 -20.91
CA VAL A 107 -37.23 6.99 -20.03
C VAL A 107 -38.46 6.31 -20.64
N GLU A 108 -39.14 6.96 -21.59
CA GLU A 108 -40.25 6.33 -22.32
C GLU A 108 -39.76 5.26 -23.29
N ARG A 109 -38.57 5.47 -23.87
CA ARG A 109 -37.97 4.53 -24.84
C ARG A 109 -37.04 3.51 -24.18
N ASN A 110 -36.28 3.93 -23.17
CA ASN A 110 -35.29 3.09 -22.47
C ASN A 110 -35.40 3.32 -20.95
N PRO A 111 -36.38 2.69 -20.28
CA PRO A 111 -36.56 2.87 -18.84
C PRO A 111 -35.37 2.35 -18.05
N ILE A 112 -35.11 2.97 -16.90
CA ILE A 112 -34.07 2.54 -15.96
C ILE A 112 -34.61 1.36 -15.16
N ARG A 113 -33.93 0.23 -15.28
CA ARG A 113 -34.36 -1.07 -14.74
C ARG A 113 -33.38 -1.56 -13.68
N LEU A 114 -33.83 -2.44 -12.79
CA LEU A 114 -32.93 -2.99 -11.78
C LEU A 114 -32.00 -4.02 -12.40
N PHE A 115 -32.54 -5.04 -13.07
CA PHE A 115 -31.76 -6.19 -13.54
C PHE A 115 -31.60 -6.24 -15.06
N GLN A 116 -32.58 -5.77 -15.82
CA GLN A 116 -32.58 -5.95 -17.28
C GLN A 116 -31.70 -4.94 -18.01
N LEU A 117 -31.14 -5.40 -19.13
CA LEU A 117 -30.41 -4.58 -20.09
C LEU A 117 -31.36 -4.00 -21.15
N PRO A 118 -31.05 -2.83 -21.74
CA PRO A 118 -30.02 -1.87 -21.35
C PRO A 118 -30.42 -1.04 -20.11
N ASN A 119 -29.46 -0.46 -19.39
CA ASN A 119 -29.66 0.41 -18.20
C ASN A 119 -30.05 -0.30 -16.89
N THR A 120 -29.29 -1.33 -16.54
CA THR A 120 -29.40 -2.02 -15.24
C THR A 120 -28.65 -1.26 -14.14
N LEU A 121 -29.35 -0.89 -13.06
CA LEU A 121 -28.70 -0.36 -11.86
C LEU A 121 -27.85 -1.42 -11.15
N ALA A 122 -28.31 -2.67 -11.12
CA ALA A 122 -27.59 -3.76 -10.47
C ALA A 122 -26.28 -4.07 -11.21
N GLY A 123 -26.30 -4.13 -12.55
CA GLY A 123 -25.10 -4.35 -13.35
C GLY A 123 -24.14 -3.17 -13.26
N ASP A 124 -24.65 -1.94 -13.24
CA ASP A 124 -23.83 -0.74 -13.06
C ASP A 124 -23.13 -0.71 -11.69
N GLY A 125 -23.83 -1.08 -10.62
CA GLY A 125 -23.23 -1.28 -9.29
C GLY A 125 -22.15 -2.37 -9.27
N ALA A 126 -22.41 -3.52 -9.91
CA ALA A 126 -21.43 -4.61 -10.00
C ALA A 126 -20.15 -4.20 -10.75
N VAL A 127 -20.29 -3.53 -11.90
CA VAL A 127 -19.16 -3.01 -12.67
C VAL A 127 -18.41 -1.94 -11.89
N THR A 128 -19.14 -1.07 -11.17
CA THR A 128 -18.53 -0.03 -10.33
C THR A 128 -17.60 -0.64 -9.29
N ILE A 129 -17.99 -1.75 -8.64
CA ILE A 129 -17.11 -2.46 -7.68
C ILE A 129 -15.80 -2.87 -8.34
N VAL A 130 -15.86 -3.58 -9.47
CA VAL A 130 -14.66 -4.12 -10.13
C VAL A 130 -13.74 -3.00 -10.60
N VAL A 131 -14.29 -2.01 -11.31
CA VAL A 131 -13.50 -0.92 -11.89
C VAL A 131 -12.93 -0.03 -10.79
N GLN A 132 -13.73 0.34 -9.79
CA GLN A 132 -13.27 1.20 -8.71
C GLN A 132 -12.20 0.51 -7.86
N CYS A 133 -12.36 -0.76 -7.49
CA CYS A 133 -11.31 -1.48 -6.75
C CYS A 133 -9.98 -1.53 -7.52
N LEU A 134 -10.03 -1.75 -8.83
CA LEU A 134 -8.84 -1.74 -9.68
C LEU A 134 -8.17 -0.36 -9.72
N VAL A 135 -8.96 0.69 -9.98
CA VAL A 135 -8.46 2.06 -10.10
C VAL A 135 -7.92 2.57 -8.76
N THR A 136 -8.65 2.35 -7.67
CA THR A 136 -8.21 2.69 -6.31
C THR A 136 -6.87 2.05 -5.99
N TRP A 137 -6.70 0.75 -6.30
CA TRP A 137 -5.43 0.07 -6.03
C TRP A 137 -4.24 0.73 -6.73
N VAL A 138 -4.41 1.12 -8.00
CA VAL A 138 -3.36 1.79 -8.79
C VAL A 138 -3.09 3.20 -8.27
N ILE A 139 -4.13 3.97 -7.96
CA ILE A 139 -3.99 5.34 -7.45
C ILE A 139 -3.27 5.34 -6.10
N GLU A 140 -3.72 4.50 -5.15
CA GLU A 140 -3.11 4.43 -3.81
C GLU A 140 -1.67 3.96 -3.85
N LEU A 141 -1.34 3.01 -4.74
CA LEU A 141 0.05 2.63 -4.97
C LEU A 141 0.90 3.86 -5.33
N VAL A 142 0.43 4.71 -6.24
CA VAL A 142 1.18 5.90 -6.68
C VAL A 142 1.24 6.96 -5.58
N LEU A 143 0.11 7.25 -4.92
CA LEU A 143 0.00 8.29 -3.89
C LEU A 143 0.80 7.94 -2.63
N VAL A 144 0.58 6.77 -2.04
CA VAL A 144 1.30 6.33 -0.84
C VAL A 144 2.79 6.25 -1.10
N THR A 145 3.19 5.74 -2.28
CA THR A 145 4.62 5.70 -2.66
C THR A 145 5.22 7.09 -2.76
N ARG A 146 4.48 8.06 -3.31
CA ARG A 146 4.93 9.45 -3.40
C ARG A 146 5.06 10.07 -2.01
N ASP A 147 4.08 9.88 -1.15
CA ASP A 147 4.03 10.51 0.17
C ASP A 147 5.08 9.91 1.13
N LEU A 148 5.36 8.61 1.02
CA LEU A 148 6.49 7.99 1.70
C LEU A 148 7.84 8.56 1.22
N ARG A 149 8.00 8.79 -0.08
CA ARG A 149 9.24 9.39 -0.64
C ARG A 149 9.42 10.83 -0.20
N ALA A 150 8.32 11.57 -0.10
CA ALA A 150 8.34 12.96 0.35
C ALA A 150 8.43 13.08 1.88
N GLY A 151 8.45 11.96 2.62
CA GLY A 151 8.42 11.96 4.08
C GLY A 151 7.12 12.53 4.67
N GLY A 152 6.03 12.55 3.91
CA GLY A 152 4.71 13.02 4.37
C GLY A 152 4.04 12.05 5.34
N VAL A 153 4.39 10.76 5.25
CA VAL A 153 3.87 9.68 6.10
C VAL A 153 5.00 8.72 6.49
N GLN A 154 4.93 8.19 7.71
CA GLN A 154 5.86 7.16 8.18
C GLN A 154 5.39 5.76 7.74
N PRO A 155 6.28 4.88 7.28
CA PRO A 155 5.93 3.49 7.05
C PRO A 155 5.59 2.78 8.38
N VAL A 156 4.75 1.75 8.31
CA VAL A 156 4.33 0.98 9.49
C VAL A 156 5.34 -0.15 9.73
N GLY A 157 6.15 -0.03 10.78
CA GLY A 157 7.23 -0.98 11.07
C GLY A 157 6.84 -2.10 12.03
N PHE A 158 5.92 -1.85 12.95
CA PHE A 158 5.66 -2.77 14.07
C PHE A 158 5.03 -4.11 13.67
N VAL A 159 4.43 -4.22 12.48
CA VAL A 159 3.85 -5.47 12.00
C VAL A 159 4.98 -6.36 11.50
N PRO A 160 5.26 -7.52 12.13
CA PRO A 160 6.29 -8.43 11.63
C PRO A 160 5.87 -9.01 10.28
N ALA A 161 6.85 -9.21 9.40
CA ALA A 161 6.62 -9.98 8.19
C ALA A 161 6.33 -11.44 8.58
N PRO A 162 5.31 -12.09 8.00
CA PRO A 162 5.01 -13.47 8.35
C PRO A 162 6.14 -14.39 7.86
N GLU A 163 6.68 -15.22 8.76
CA GLU A 163 7.84 -16.09 8.50
C GLU A 163 7.47 -17.33 7.67
N ASN A 164 6.26 -17.88 7.85
CA ASN A 164 5.76 -19.05 7.10
C ASN A 164 4.37 -18.81 6.49
N PRO A 165 4.19 -17.83 5.60
CA PRO A 165 2.89 -17.57 5.01
C PRO A 165 2.58 -18.67 3.99
N GLY A 166 1.38 -19.27 4.08
CA GLY A 166 0.89 -20.15 3.02
C GLY A 166 0.84 -19.42 1.66
N TRP A 167 0.82 -20.15 0.55
CA TRP A 167 0.93 -19.58 -0.81
C TRP A 167 -0.06 -18.44 -1.09
N LEU A 168 -1.30 -18.53 -0.59
CA LEU A 168 -2.34 -17.50 -0.70
C LEU A 168 -1.99 -16.24 0.08
N LEU A 169 -1.49 -16.40 1.31
CA LEU A 169 -1.09 -15.27 2.14
C LEU A 169 0.19 -14.62 1.59
N ARG A 170 1.10 -15.41 1.01
CA ARG A 170 2.26 -14.92 0.23
C ARG A 170 1.82 -14.10 -0.98
N ALA A 171 0.87 -14.63 -1.76
CA ALA A 171 0.33 -13.96 -2.95
C ALA A 171 -0.44 -12.69 -2.56
N LEU A 172 -1.20 -12.70 -1.47
CA LEU A 172 -1.91 -11.53 -0.98
C LEU A 172 -0.91 -10.49 -0.44
N LEU A 173 0.03 -10.91 0.40
CA LEU A 173 1.02 -9.99 1.00
C LEU A 173 2.16 -9.57 0.04
N ALA A 174 2.17 -10.13 -1.16
CA ALA A 174 3.19 -9.92 -2.18
C ALA A 174 4.62 -10.17 -1.65
N LEU A 175 4.79 -11.24 -0.86
CA LEU A 175 6.06 -11.66 -0.29
C LEU A 175 6.93 -12.39 -1.33
N PRO A 176 8.27 -12.26 -1.29
CA PRO A 176 9.16 -13.07 -2.12
C PRO A 176 8.92 -14.57 -1.89
N GLU A 177 9.01 -15.38 -2.95
CA GLU A 177 9.18 -16.83 -2.77
C GLU A 177 10.56 -17.06 -2.15
N ASP A 178 10.62 -17.89 -1.11
CA ASP A 178 11.88 -18.48 -0.68
C ASP A 178 12.41 -19.20 -1.90
N THR A 179 13.43 -18.61 -2.52
CA THR A 179 14.12 -19.28 -3.60
C THR A 179 14.84 -20.38 -2.88
N ASP A 180 14.36 -21.62 -3.05
CA ASP A 180 14.97 -22.81 -2.48
C ASP A 180 16.48 -22.62 -2.56
N THR A 181 17.10 -22.56 -1.39
CA THR A 181 18.55 -22.50 -1.23
C THR A 181 19.12 -23.53 -2.19
N ASP A 182 19.67 -23.07 -3.31
CA ASP A 182 20.18 -23.95 -4.35
C ASP A 182 21.22 -24.84 -3.67
N PRO A 183 20.93 -26.14 -3.43
CA PRO A 183 21.80 -26.97 -2.60
C PRO A 183 23.18 -27.14 -3.25
N ASP A 184 23.28 -26.83 -4.55
CA ASP A 184 24.50 -26.85 -5.33
C ASP A 184 25.41 -25.63 -5.08
N ALA A 185 24.88 -24.50 -4.59
CA ALA A 185 25.69 -23.34 -4.20
C ALA A 185 26.45 -23.57 -2.88
N ALA A 186 25.90 -24.41 -1.98
CA ALA A 186 26.58 -24.81 -0.74
C ALA A 186 27.72 -25.82 -0.98
N ALA A 187 27.74 -26.50 -2.12
CA ALA A 187 28.78 -27.46 -2.48
C ALA A 187 30.05 -26.82 -3.09
N ALA A 188 30.02 -25.54 -3.48
CA ALA A 188 31.12 -24.89 -4.19
C ALA A 188 32.24 -24.32 -3.28
N THR A 189 32.08 -24.31 -1.96
CA THR A 189 33.07 -23.66 -1.05
C THR A 189 34.09 -24.62 -0.44
N THR A 190 34.04 -25.92 -0.74
CA THR A 190 35.03 -26.86 -0.21
C THR A 190 35.97 -27.31 -1.32
N THR A 191 37.16 -26.68 -1.38
CA THR A 191 38.50 -27.29 -1.58
C THR A 191 39.42 -26.32 -2.35
N THR A 192 40.38 -25.70 -1.66
CA THR A 192 41.85 -25.79 -1.93
C THR A 192 42.59 -24.73 -1.10
N PRO A 193 43.50 -25.11 -0.19
CA PRO A 193 44.49 -24.20 0.38
C PRO A 193 45.75 -24.22 -0.50
N ALA A 194 46.26 -23.04 -0.88
CA ALA A 194 47.67 -22.68 -1.08
C ALA A 194 47.86 -21.65 -2.20
N THR A 195 48.31 -20.43 -1.89
CA THR A 195 49.73 -20.05 -1.81
C THR A 195 49.81 -18.53 -1.71
N THR A 196 50.61 -18.06 -0.77
CA THR A 196 50.92 -16.67 -0.47
C THR A 196 51.60 -15.95 -1.65
N ASP A 197 51.50 -14.62 -1.64
CA ASP A 197 52.33 -13.63 -2.36
C ASP A 197 51.74 -13.03 -3.65
N THR A 198 50.81 -12.09 -3.49
CA THR A 198 50.86 -10.83 -4.25
C THR A 198 50.08 -9.74 -3.51
N VAL A 199 50.82 -8.86 -2.82
CA VAL A 199 50.32 -7.61 -2.27
C VAL A 199 50.31 -6.60 -3.42
N GLU A 200 49.19 -6.49 -4.13
CA GLU A 200 49.01 -5.43 -5.11
C GLU A 200 47.53 -4.98 -5.16
N ALA A 201 47.29 -3.82 -4.54
CA ALA A 201 46.36 -2.79 -4.98
C ALA A 201 45.02 -3.24 -5.61
N ALA A 202 44.26 -4.10 -4.94
CA ALA A 202 42.83 -4.21 -5.16
C ALA A 202 42.11 -3.39 -4.09
N ALA A 203 42.02 -2.07 -4.30
CA ALA A 203 41.03 -1.27 -3.63
C ALA A 203 39.68 -1.94 -3.89
N GLY A 204 39.16 -2.57 -2.83
CA GLY A 204 37.93 -3.34 -2.83
C GLY A 204 36.84 -2.52 -3.47
N THR A 205 36.59 -2.79 -4.75
CA THR A 205 35.33 -2.43 -5.38
C THR A 205 34.35 -3.40 -4.75
N ALA A 206 33.89 -3.05 -3.55
CA ALA A 206 32.79 -3.71 -2.88
C ALA A 206 31.75 -3.93 -3.98
N HIS A 207 31.50 -5.21 -4.27
CA HIS A 207 30.51 -5.61 -5.24
C HIS A 207 29.18 -5.26 -4.60
N GLN A 208 28.85 -3.97 -4.64
CA GLN A 208 27.55 -3.45 -4.30
C GLN A 208 26.63 -4.26 -5.21
N PRO A 209 25.76 -5.14 -4.68
CA PRO A 209 24.87 -5.90 -5.52
C PRO A 209 24.09 -4.85 -6.31
N THR A 210 24.43 -4.73 -7.58
CA THR A 210 23.76 -3.82 -8.48
C THR A 210 22.38 -4.42 -8.62
N LEU A 211 21.45 -3.95 -7.79
CA LEU A 211 19.99 -4.07 -7.92
C LEU A 211 19.50 -3.30 -9.16
N GLY A 212 20.29 -3.37 -10.23
CA GLY A 212 20.06 -2.87 -11.56
C GLY A 212 20.41 -4.01 -12.50
N GLY A 213 19.38 -4.69 -13.00
CA GLY A 213 19.56 -5.60 -14.12
C GLY A 213 18.45 -6.62 -14.26
N ASP A 214 18.05 -7.28 -13.19
CA ASP A 214 17.53 -8.63 -13.38
C ASP A 214 16.04 -8.69 -13.14
N LYS A 215 15.35 -8.26 -14.21
CA LYS A 215 14.00 -8.66 -14.59
C LYS A 215 12.95 -8.10 -13.65
N PHE A 216 12.32 -7.01 -14.13
CA PHE A 216 10.87 -6.86 -14.12
C PHE A 216 10.23 -8.07 -13.45
N TRP A 217 9.77 -7.93 -12.19
CA TRP A 217 8.79 -8.87 -11.64
C TRP A 217 7.91 -9.29 -12.80
N SER A 218 7.95 -10.57 -13.19
CA SER A 218 7.38 -10.95 -14.47
C SER A 218 5.98 -10.35 -14.56
N ALA A 219 5.58 -9.76 -15.68
CA ALA A 219 4.28 -9.07 -15.77
C ALA A 219 3.13 -9.95 -15.25
N ARG A 220 3.31 -11.28 -15.36
CA ARG A 220 2.48 -12.32 -14.74
C ARG A 220 2.41 -12.26 -13.22
N ARG A 221 3.54 -12.14 -12.49
CA ARG A 221 3.54 -11.97 -11.03
C ARG A 221 2.86 -10.66 -10.63
N TRP A 222 3.13 -9.54 -11.33
CA TRP A 222 2.42 -8.28 -11.08
C TRP A 222 0.91 -8.41 -11.28
N ALA A 223 0.50 -9.02 -12.39
CA ALA A 223 -0.91 -9.27 -12.68
C ALA A 223 -1.55 -10.19 -11.64
N ALA A 224 -0.84 -11.22 -11.15
CA ALA A 224 -1.33 -12.13 -10.12
C ALA A 224 -1.52 -11.42 -8.76
N LEU A 225 -0.58 -10.57 -8.36
CA LEU A 225 -0.71 -9.77 -7.14
C LEU A 225 -1.88 -8.79 -7.23
N LEU A 226 -1.97 -8.08 -8.35
CA LEU A 226 -3.09 -7.18 -8.62
C LEU A 226 -4.42 -7.92 -8.58
N ALA A 227 -4.51 -9.07 -9.25
CA ALA A 227 -5.71 -9.89 -9.28
C ALA A 227 -6.08 -10.41 -7.88
N ALA A 228 -5.11 -10.89 -7.10
CA ALA A 228 -5.35 -11.37 -5.74
C ALA A 228 -5.88 -10.26 -4.83
N GLN A 229 -5.28 -9.07 -4.89
CA GLN A 229 -5.68 -7.91 -4.11
C GLN A 229 -7.03 -7.36 -4.53
N VAL A 230 -7.26 -7.20 -5.83
CA VAL A 230 -8.55 -6.78 -6.37
C VAL A 230 -9.62 -7.81 -6.00
N LEU A 231 -9.35 -9.12 -6.10
CA LEU A 231 -10.31 -10.14 -5.69
C LEU A 231 -10.61 -10.08 -4.18
N ALA A 232 -9.58 -9.90 -3.35
CA ALA A 232 -9.72 -9.76 -1.91
C ALA A 232 -10.55 -8.53 -1.50
N ALA A 233 -10.55 -7.46 -2.31
CA ALA A 233 -11.40 -6.28 -2.09
C ALA A 233 -12.80 -6.43 -2.72
N VAL A 234 -12.88 -6.95 -3.94
CA VAL A 234 -14.12 -7.07 -4.73
C VAL A 234 -15.07 -8.06 -4.09
N VAL A 235 -14.61 -9.24 -3.67
CA VAL A 235 -15.50 -10.29 -3.16
C VAL A 235 -16.25 -9.81 -1.91
N PRO A 236 -15.58 -9.30 -0.84
CA PRO A 236 -16.28 -8.76 0.31
C PRO A 236 -17.16 -7.56 -0.04
N SER A 237 -16.67 -6.63 -0.87
CA SER A 237 -17.44 -5.45 -1.28
C SER A 237 -18.71 -5.83 -2.04
N PHE A 238 -18.67 -6.89 -2.85
CA PHE A 238 -19.82 -7.40 -3.56
C PHE A 238 -20.90 -7.91 -2.59
N PHE A 239 -20.52 -8.72 -1.60
CA PHE A 239 -21.50 -9.18 -0.61
C PHE A 239 -21.99 -8.07 0.32
N LEU A 240 -21.12 -7.17 0.74
CA LEU A 240 -21.44 -6.13 1.72
C LEU A 240 -22.19 -4.94 1.12
N LEU A 241 -21.95 -4.58 -0.14
CA LEU A 241 -22.53 -3.38 -0.73
C LEU A 241 -23.53 -3.71 -1.83
N TRP A 242 -23.21 -4.63 -2.74
CA TRP A 242 -24.08 -4.93 -3.88
C TRP A 242 -25.39 -5.59 -3.43
N ALA A 243 -25.32 -6.64 -2.61
CA ALA A 243 -26.52 -7.36 -2.18
C ALA A 243 -27.48 -6.47 -1.33
N PRO A 244 -27.00 -5.72 -0.31
CA PRO A 244 -27.86 -4.77 0.40
C PRO A 244 -28.40 -3.66 -0.50
N ALA A 245 -27.59 -3.13 -1.43
CA ALA A 245 -28.06 -2.11 -2.36
C ALA A 245 -29.17 -2.62 -3.27
N VAL A 246 -29.05 -3.84 -3.81
CA VAL A 246 -30.11 -4.49 -4.59
C VAL A 246 -31.36 -4.68 -3.73
N GLY A 247 -31.20 -5.14 -2.49
CA GLY A 247 -32.30 -5.24 -1.52
C GLY A 247 -33.04 -3.91 -1.32
N ILE A 248 -32.31 -2.83 -1.04
CA ILE A 248 -32.88 -1.48 -0.87
C ILE A 248 -33.56 -1.00 -2.15
N LEU A 249 -32.93 -1.21 -3.31
CA LEU A 249 -33.49 -0.83 -4.61
C LEU A 249 -34.79 -1.62 -4.91
N THR A 250 -34.85 -2.92 -4.60
CA THR A 250 -36.10 -3.69 -4.74
C THR A 250 -37.21 -3.20 -3.82
N ALA A 251 -36.88 -2.65 -2.65
CA ALA A 251 -37.86 -2.10 -1.72
C ALA A 251 -38.42 -0.74 -2.17
N VAL A 252 -37.60 0.09 -2.82
CA VAL A 252 -37.98 1.44 -3.27
C VAL A 252 -38.53 1.45 -4.71
N GLY A 253 -38.09 0.52 -5.54
CA GLY A 253 -38.44 0.44 -6.96
C GLY A 253 -39.89 0.05 -7.20
N ARG A 254 -40.47 0.54 -8.31
CA ARG A 254 -41.82 0.15 -8.71
C ARG A 254 -41.76 -1.15 -9.50
N ARG A 255 -42.30 -2.22 -8.91
CA ARG A 255 -42.40 -3.52 -9.57
C ARG A 255 -43.44 -3.47 -10.69
N ARG A 256 -43.04 -3.81 -11.93
CA ARG A 256 -43.91 -3.87 -13.11
C ARG A 256 -43.60 -5.14 -13.90
N PHE A 257 -44.64 -5.74 -14.46
CA PHE A 257 -44.52 -6.87 -15.37
C PHE A 257 -44.29 -6.36 -16.79
N ASP A 258 -43.23 -6.83 -17.44
CA ASP A 258 -42.95 -6.61 -18.85
C ASP A 258 -43.26 -7.91 -19.62
N ALA A 259 -44.06 -7.80 -20.67
CA ALA A 259 -44.57 -8.93 -21.44
C ALA A 259 -43.46 -9.78 -22.09
N GLY A 260 -42.26 -9.22 -22.30
CA GLY A 260 -41.12 -9.94 -22.87
C GLY A 260 -40.17 -10.59 -21.87
N TRP A 261 -40.06 -10.06 -20.64
CA TRP A 261 -38.94 -10.35 -19.74
C TRP A 261 -39.34 -10.63 -18.29
N GLY A 262 -40.64 -10.60 -17.96
CA GLY A 262 -41.14 -10.90 -16.63
C GLY A 262 -41.16 -9.69 -15.69
N TRP A 263 -41.00 -9.93 -14.39
CA TRP A 263 -41.05 -8.90 -13.36
C TRP A 263 -39.71 -8.17 -13.22
N ASP A 264 -39.74 -6.83 -13.25
CA ASP A 264 -38.59 -5.99 -12.93
C ASP A 264 -39.02 -4.75 -12.13
N TRP A 265 -38.04 -4.04 -11.59
CA TRP A 265 -38.20 -2.83 -10.81
C TRP A 265 -37.76 -1.62 -11.62
N TYR A 266 -38.62 -0.61 -11.64
CA TYR A 266 -38.45 0.60 -12.42
C TYR A 266 -38.20 1.79 -11.51
N PHE A 267 -37.30 2.67 -11.92
CA PHE A 267 -36.92 3.86 -11.18
C PHE A 267 -37.21 5.14 -11.96
N GLY A 268 -37.48 6.21 -11.23
CA GLY A 268 -37.65 7.53 -11.82
C GLY A 268 -36.34 8.06 -12.39
N ARG A 269 -36.45 8.96 -13.37
CA ARG A 269 -35.29 9.57 -14.06
C ARG A 269 -34.36 10.34 -13.11
N ARG A 270 -34.93 10.99 -12.10
CA ARG A 270 -34.21 11.91 -11.21
C ARG A 270 -34.06 11.33 -9.82
N TRP A 271 -32.93 11.67 -9.20
CA TRP A 271 -32.54 11.34 -7.83
C TRP A 271 -32.25 9.89 -7.53
N ALA A 272 -33.10 8.93 -7.90
CA ALA A 272 -32.87 7.52 -7.56
C ALA A 272 -31.52 6.97 -8.07
N PRO A 273 -31.21 7.01 -9.39
CA PRO A 273 -29.92 6.54 -9.89
C PRO A 273 -28.74 7.38 -9.41
N GLU A 274 -28.94 8.69 -9.27
CA GLU A 274 -27.89 9.65 -8.90
C GLU A 274 -27.46 9.46 -7.43
N VAL A 275 -28.43 9.42 -6.51
CA VAL A 275 -28.19 9.19 -5.08
C VAL A 275 -27.64 7.78 -4.86
N PHE A 276 -28.16 6.77 -5.57
CA PHE A 276 -27.61 5.43 -5.54
C PHE A 276 -26.12 5.45 -5.90
N LYS A 277 -25.75 6.09 -7.01
CA LYS A 277 -24.36 6.19 -7.45
C LYS A 277 -23.46 6.95 -6.48
N LEU A 278 -23.95 8.06 -5.93
CA LEU A 278 -23.22 8.84 -4.93
C LEU A 278 -22.89 8.00 -3.70
N LEU A 279 -23.92 7.39 -3.10
CA LEU A 279 -23.77 6.62 -1.87
C LEU A 279 -22.97 5.34 -2.11
N PHE A 280 -23.27 4.63 -3.20
CA PHE A 280 -22.60 3.37 -3.52
C PHE A 280 -21.10 3.58 -3.80
N GLY A 281 -20.75 4.56 -4.65
CA GLY A 281 -19.36 4.90 -4.94
C GLY A 281 -18.60 5.40 -3.72
N GLY A 282 -19.24 6.25 -2.91
CA GLY A 282 -18.65 6.77 -1.68
C GLY A 282 -18.41 5.69 -0.63
N LEU A 283 -19.43 4.90 -0.29
CA LEU A 283 -19.31 3.81 0.68
C LEU A 283 -18.29 2.75 0.23
N LEU A 284 -18.24 2.45 -1.07
CA LEU A 284 -17.23 1.56 -1.62
C LEU A 284 -15.82 2.12 -1.43
N ALA A 285 -15.59 3.41 -1.67
CA ALA A 285 -14.29 4.03 -1.44
C ALA A 285 -13.92 4.06 0.05
N LEU A 286 -14.88 4.39 0.93
CA LEU A 286 -14.66 4.37 2.38
C LEU A 286 -14.26 2.98 2.88
N LEU A 287 -14.86 1.93 2.32
CA LEU A 287 -14.59 0.55 2.70
C LEU A 287 -13.26 0.04 2.16
N THR A 288 -12.90 0.40 0.93
CA THR A 288 -11.78 -0.24 0.20
C THR A 288 -10.46 0.53 0.30
N THR A 289 -10.50 1.86 0.42
CA THR A 289 -9.27 2.68 0.36
C THR A 289 -8.40 2.52 1.62
N PRO A 290 -8.93 2.63 2.86
CA PRO A 290 -8.09 2.52 4.06
C PRO A 290 -7.31 1.18 4.17
N PRO A 291 -7.92 0.01 3.88
CA PRO A 291 -7.17 -1.25 3.85
C PRO A 291 -6.05 -1.29 2.81
N VAL A 292 -6.26 -0.71 1.61
CA VAL A 292 -5.25 -0.67 0.55
C VAL A 292 -4.08 0.23 0.97
N VAL A 293 -4.35 1.38 1.57
CA VAL A 293 -3.30 2.28 2.09
C VAL A 293 -2.51 1.61 3.21
N LEU A 294 -3.19 0.97 4.17
CA LEU A 294 -2.54 0.23 5.24
C LEU A 294 -1.64 -0.87 4.71
N PHE A 295 -2.11 -1.62 3.71
CA PHE A 295 -1.30 -2.64 3.03
C PHE A 295 0.00 -2.06 2.48
N TRP A 296 -0.06 -0.93 1.77
CA TRP A 296 1.14 -0.29 1.22
C TRP A 296 2.07 0.27 2.30
N LEU A 297 1.53 0.85 3.36
CA LEU A 297 2.33 1.37 4.48
C LEU A 297 3.08 0.26 5.23
N VAL A 298 2.42 -0.87 5.49
CA VAL A 298 3.03 -2.05 6.12
C VAL A 298 4.08 -2.67 5.21
N ARG A 299 3.76 -2.86 3.93
CA ARG A 299 4.70 -3.40 2.95
C ARG A 299 5.98 -2.56 2.88
N CYS A 300 5.85 -1.24 2.81
CA CYS A 300 7.01 -0.36 2.78
C CYS A 300 7.81 -0.43 4.10
N GLY A 301 7.15 -0.63 5.24
CA GLY A 301 7.82 -0.84 6.53
C GLY A 301 8.70 -2.10 6.54
N TRP A 302 8.21 -3.20 5.98
CA TRP A 302 9.01 -4.43 5.83
C TRP A 302 10.24 -4.21 4.96
N GLU A 303 10.09 -3.48 3.84
CA GLU A 303 11.21 -3.20 2.93
C GLU A 303 12.27 -2.27 3.52
N VAL A 304 11.93 -1.43 4.49
CA VAL A 304 12.91 -0.57 5.19
C VAL A 304 13.66 -1.39 6.24
N ARG A 305 12.94 -2.16 7.07
CA ARG A 305 13.56 -3.00 8.11
C ARG A 305 14.50 -4.07 7.55
N ALA A 306 14.16 -4.68 6.42
CA ALA A 306 15.01 -5.66 5.76
C ALA A 306 16.39 -5.07 5.35
N LYS A 307 16.46 -3.76 5.06
CA LYS A 307 17.72 -3.10 4.68
C LYS A 307 18.57 -2.74 5.90
N GLU A 308 17.93 -2.33 7.00
CA GLU A 308 18.61 -2.04 8.26
C GLU A 308 19.33 -3.28 8.79
N GLN A 309 18.71 -4.46 8.69
CA GLN A 309 19.33 -5.71 9.13
C GLN A 309 20.58 -6.09 8.33
N VAL A 310 20.60 -5.88 7.01
CA VAL A 310 21.77 -6.16 6.18
C VAL A 310 22.95 -5.26 6.54
N VAL A 311 22.71 -3.97 6.78
CA VAL A 311 23.77 -3.00 7.13
C VAL A 311 24.41 -3.34 8.49
N VAL A 312 23.63 -3.82 9.46
CA VAL A 312 24.16 -4.23 10.77
C VAL A 312 25.05 -5.47 10.64
N VAL A 313 24.67 -6.45 9.82
CA VAL A 313 25.45 -7.69 9.64
C VAL A 313 26.79 -7.44 8.95
N ASP A 314 26.85 -6.52 7.98
CA ASP A 314 28.10 -6.16 7.30
C ASP A 314 29.03 -5.27 8.16
N GLY A 315 28.50 -4.63 9.22
CA GLY A 315 29.23 -3.68 10.06
C GLY A 315 30.10 -4.30 11.17
N ASP A 316 29.84 -5.55 11.57
CA ASP A 316 30.53 -6.22 12.68
C ASP A 316 31.74 -7.08 12.22
N GLY A 317 32.11 -7.01 10.94
CA GLY A 317 33.11 -7.91 10.32
C GLY A 317 34.58 -7.48 10.36
N ASP A 318 34.90 -6.20 10.58
CA ASP A 318 36.27 -5.67 10.51
C ASP A 318 36.70 -4.99 11.82
N GLY A 319 37.03 -5.83 12.80
CA GLY A 319 37.55 -5.43 14.11
C GLY A 319 38.65 -6.39 14.58
N ASP A 320 39.78 -6.37 13.88
CA ASP A 320 41.13 -6.76 14.30
C ASP A 320 41.30 -6.77 15.84
N GLY A 321 41.71 -7.84 16.52
CA GLY A 321 42.76 -8.77 16.12
C GLY A 321 44.16 -8.37 16.62
N GLY A 322 44.30 -7.67 17.76
CA GLY A 322 45.65 -7.33 18.22
C GLY A 322 45.82 -6.80 19.65
N ARG A 323 45.61 -7.64 20.69
CA ARG A 323 46.39 -7.53 21.94
C ARG A 323 46.40 -8.82 22.76
N SER A 324 47.38 -9.66 22.48
CA SER A 324 47.88 -10.70 23.36
C SER A 324 48.52 -10.08 24.62
N GLY A 325 47.88 -10.29 25.77
CA GLY A 325 48.42 -9.97 27.09
C GLY A 325 48.35 -11.21 27.97
N SER A 326 49.47 -11.91 28.10
CA SER A 326 49.64 -13.07 28.98
C SER A 326 49.48 -12.65 30.45
N GLY A 327 48.65 -13.37 31.20
CA GLY A 327 48.46 -13.16 32.63
C GLY A 327 48.04 -14.45 33.32
N SER A 328 49.03 -15.26 33.66
CA SER A 328 48.91 -16.47 34.49
C SER A 328 48.41 -16.10 35.90
N GLY A 329 47.44 -16.84 36.42
CA GLY A 329 46.87 -16.60 37.75
C GLY A 329 46.09 -17.79 38.29
N SER A 330 46.80 -18.61 39.07
CA SER A 330 46.37 -19.84 39.76
C SER A 330 45.48 -19.59 40.99
N GLY A 331 44.59 -20.55 41.30
CA GLY A 331 43.92 -20.73 42.61
C GLY A 331 42.49 -21.28 42.44
N SER A 332 42.19 -22.58 42.62
CA SER A 332 42.18 -23.43 43.83
C SER A 332 41.11 -23.06 44.88
N GLY A 333 40.22 -24.02 45.17
CA GLY A 333 39.28 -24.04 46.32
C GLY A 333 37.89 -24.53 45.93
N ALA A 334 37.58 -25.83 46.01
CA ALA A 334 37.00 -26.54 47.17
C ALA A 334 35.61 -25.98 47.57
N ALA A 335 34.52 -26.66 47.19
CA ALA A 335 33.79 -27.67 47.98
C ALA A 335 32.80 -27.08 49.01
N VAL A 336 31.57 -27.61 49.06
CA VAL A 336 30.71 -27.90 50.25
C VAL A 336 29.21 -27.91 49.85
N GLY A 337 28.67 -29.12 49.71
CA GLY A 337 27.65 -29.74 50.59
C GLY A 337 26.31 -29.07 50.91
N GLY A 338 25.25 -29.90 50.86
CA GLY A 338 23.97 -29.77 51.60
C GLY A 338 22.77 -29.59 50.66
N GLY A 339 21.80 -30.49 50.52
CA GLY A 339 21.15 -31.34 51.53
C GLY A 339 19.86 -30.66 52.00
N GLY A 340 18.69 -31.16 51.60
CA GLY A 340 17.41 -30.61 52.05
C GLY A 340 16.19 -31.21 51.37
N THR A 341 15.50 -32.06 52.12
CA THR A 341 14.30 -32.84 51.84
C THR A 341 12.99 -32.04 51.93
N ALA A 342 11.91 -32.71 51.51
CA ALA A 342 10.57 -32.72 52.11
C ALA A 342 9.49 -31.78 51.51
N GLU A 343 8.51 -32.45 50.88
CA GLU A 343 7.17 -32.67 51.46
C GLU A 343 6.13 -31.54 51.39
N GLU A 344 4.97 -31.97 50.86
CA GLU A 344 3.61 -31.73 51.34
C GLU A 344 2.64 -30.78 50.60
N ALA A 345 1.42 -31.33 50.52
CA ALA A 345 0.10 -30.69 50.59
C ALA A 345 -0.50 -30.10 49.30
N GLY A 346 -1.30 -30.92 48.63
CA GLY A 346 -2.75 -30.99 48.88
C GLY A 346 -3.59 -29.72 48.65
N GLY A 347 -4.59 -29.82 47.77
CA GLY A 347 -5.60 -28.78 47.58
C GLY A 347 -6.67 -29.16 46.56
N ASP A 348 -7.48 -30.17 46.91
CA ASP A 348 -8.78 -30.48 46.31
C ASP A 348 -9.84 -29.50 46.85
N VAL A 349 -10.57 -28.80 45.97
CA VAL A 349 -11.91 -28.24 46.26
C VAL A 349 -12.70 -28.20 44.95
N GLY A 350 -13.70 -29.09 44.85
CA GLY A 350 -14.78 -29.01 43.87
C GLY A 350 -15.80 -27.90 44.16
N GLY A 351 -16.77 -27.72 43.26
CA GLY A 351 -17.90 -26.84 43.53
C GLY A 351 -18.73 -26.50 42.31
N GLU A 352 -19.85 -27.20 42.18
CA GLU A 352 -20.98 -26.99 41.27
C GLU A 352 -21.61 -25.58 41.36
N THR A 353 -22.30 -25.16 40.28
CA THR A 353 -23.74 -24.77 40.21
C THR A 353 -23.98 -23.86 38.99
N GLN A 354 -24.75 -24.32 37.99
CA GLN A 354 -26.17 -24.00 37.75
C GLN A 354 -26.50 -22.52 37.50
N SER A 355 -26.79 -22.21 36.23
CA SER A 355 -28.08 -21.64 35.76
C SER A 355 -28.20 -21.82 34.26
#